data_AF-Q17YT3-F1
#
_entry.id   AF-Q17YT3-F1
#
_cell.length_a   1.000
_cell.length_b   1.000
_cell.length_c   1.000
_cell.angle_alpha   90.00
_cell.angle_beta   90.00
_cell.angle_gamma   90.00
#
_symmetry.space_group_name_H-M   'P 1'
#
loop_
_entity.id
_entity.type
_entity.pdbx_description
1 polymer ?
#
loop_
_entity_poly.entity_id
_entity_poly.type
_entity_poly.pdbx_seq_one_letter_code
_entity_poly.pdbx_strand_id
1 'polypeptide(L)'
;MVLSLSILKKSFEDFLSTRMLLINLGPILLSLAFFGIVFYYDGESIVRYCQTLLPQSLNDYAHAQGFFSSVFAWVFKALVYFLIFWIVIFLSLVINIFVSIFYTPLVVSYLHQKYYSHVVLEEFGSILFSIKYFLKSLLFMLLLMAVLTPFYSIPFIGIFGVFFSTIVHFLFFKNTMSLDIASAIFNHQSYQNLLKQHRLKHYRFSFFCYLFSLIPFFNFFATLLQTLMLTHYFFILKEKEC
;
A
#
# COMPACT_ATOMS: atom_id res chain seq x y z
N MET A 1 8.69 -5.10 22.78
CA MET A 1 9.64 -4.34 21.94
C MET A 1 10.75 -5.25 21.40
N VAL A 2 11.39 -6.08 22.25
CA VAL A 2 12.42 -7.05 21.85
C VAL A 2 11.96 -8.01 20.73
N LEU A 3 10.73 -8.55 20.82
CA LEU A 3 10.18 -9.44 19.79
C LEU A 3 9.97 -8.76 18.43
N SER A 4 9.60 -7.48 18.42
CA SER A 4 9.38 -6.73 17.18
C SER A 4 10.69 -6.46 16.45
N LEU A 5 11.76 -6.20 17.20
CA LEU A 5 13.09 -5.94 16.66
C LEU A 5 13.72 -7.22 16.10
N SER A 6 13.53 -8.36 16.76
CA SER A 6 14.01 -9.65 16.25
C SER A 6 13.26 -10.09 14.99
N ILE A 7 11.94 -9.88 14.94
CA ILE A 7 11.15 -10.11 13.73
C ILE A 7 11.62 -9.19 12.60
N LEU A 8 11.81 -7.90 12.87
CA LEU A 8 12.30 -6.94 11.87
C LEU A 8 13.65 -7.39 11.31
N LYS A 9 14.61 -7.75 12.17
CA LYS A 9 15.93 -8.19 11.74
C LYS A 9 15.85 -9.41 10.81
N LYS A 10 15.13 -10.46 11.22
CA LYS A 10 14.94 -11.66 10.40
C LYS A 10 14.26 -11.33 9.07
N SER A 11 13.18 -10.55 9.13
CA SER A 11 12.42 -10.15 7.94
C SER A 11 13.27 -9.31 6.97
N PHE A 12 14.17 -8.48 7.48
CA PHE A 12 15.07 -7.67 6.66
C PHE A 12 16.17 -8.52 6.01
N GLU A 13 16.73 -9.50 6.73
CA GLU A 13 17.66 -10.49 6.17
C GLU A 13 17.00 -11.32 5.05
N ASP A 14 15.74 -11.75 5.25
CA ASP A 14 14.98 -12.47 4.23
C ASP A 14 14.56 -11.59 3.05
N PHE A 15 14.20 -10.33 3.32
CA PHE A 15 13.86 -9.35 2.30
C PHE A 15 15.04 -9.11 1.34
N LEU A 16 16.27 -9.10 1.84
CA LEU A 16 17.48 -8.97 1.03
C LEU A 16 17.90 -10.27 0.32
N SER A 17 17.20 -11.39 0.53
CA SER A 17 17.48 -12.62 -0.21
C SER A 17 17.17 -12.44 -1.70
N THR A 18 18.01 -13.02 -2.57
CA THR A 18 17.88 -12.88 -4.03
C THR A 18 16.50 -13.29 -4.53
N ARG A 19 15.92 -14.36 -3.96
CA ARG A 19 14.59 -14.85 -4.33
C ARG A 19 13.50 -13.81 -4.03
N MET A 20 13.57 -13.16 -2.86
CA MET A 20 12.57 -12.18 -2.42
C MET A 20 12.73 -10.84 -3.15
N LEU A 21 13.97 -10.39 -3.40
CA LEU A 21 14.24 -9.20 -4.21
C LEU A 21 13.68 -9.34 -5.64
N LEU A 22 13.85 -10.50 -6.28
CA LEU A 22 13.33 -10.75 -7.62
C LEU A 22 11.80 -10.70 -7.68
N ILE A 23 11.11 -11.26 -6.67
CA ILE A 23 9.64 -11.19 -6.56
C ILE A 23 9.16 -9.75 -6.48
N ASN A 24 9.89 -8.88 -5.78
CA ASN A 24 9.53 -7.47 -5.62
C ASN A 24 9.88 -6.61 -6.84
N LEU A 25 11.03 -6.86 -7.46
CA LEU A 25 11.52 -6.08 -8.59
C LEU A 25 10.61 -6.20 -9.82
N GLY A 26 9.99 -7.36 -10.04
CA GLY A 26 9.10 -7.59 -11.18
C GLY A 26 7.97 -6.55 -11.27
N PRO A 27 7.07 -6.46 -10.27
CA PRO A 27 5.99 -5.47 -10.24
C PRO A 27 6.48 -4.02 -10.32
N ILE A 28 7.62 -3.70 -9.69
CA ILE A 28 8.18 -2.33 -9.67
C ILE A 28 8.67 -1.94 -11.06
N LEU A 29 9.49 -2.78 -11.70
CA LEU A 29 10.02 -2.51 -13.04
C LEU A 29 8.90 -2.45 -14.08
N LEU A 30 7.91 -3.34 -13.96
CA LEU A 30 6.73 -3.32 -14.82
C LEU A 30 5.95 -2.00 -14.66
N SER A 31 5.74 -1.55 -13.43
CA SER A 31 5.03 -0.29 -13.15
C SER A 31 5.81 0.92 -13.67
N LEU A 32 7.13 0.95 -13.46
CA LEU A 32 7.99 2.03 -13.92
C LEU A 32 8.05 2.09 -15.45
N ALA A 33 8.13 0.94 -16.13
CA ALA A 33 8.05 0.87 -17.58
C ALA A 33 6.68 1.35 -18.09
N PHE A 34 5.58 0.88 -17.49
CA PHE A 34 4.23 1.29 -17.86
C PHE A 34 4.02 2.79 -17.73
N PHE A 35 4.28 3.36 -16.55
CA PHE A 35 4.13 4.80 -16.33
C PHE A 35 5.11 5.62 -17.16
N GLY A 36 6.35 5.15 -17.32
CA GLY A 36 7.34 5.80 -18.19
C GLY A 36 6.87 5.93 -19.64
N ILE A 37 6.27 4.87 -20.19
CA ILE A 37 5.67 4.88 -21.53
C ILE A 37 4.50 5.86 -21.60
N VAL A 38 3.57 5.79 -20.65
CA VAL A 38 2.40 6.69 -20.62
C VAL A 38 2.82 8.16 -20.56
N PHE A 39 3.78 8.53 -19.69
CA PHE A 39 4.22 9.93 -19.62
C PHE A 39 5.01 10.39 -20.85
N TYR A 40 5.77 9.49 -21.47
CA TYR A 40 6.52 9.81 -22.67
C TYR A 40 5.60 10.14 -23.85
N TYR A 41 4.52 9.38 -24.05
CA TYR A 41 3.60 9.58 -25.18
C TYR A 41 2.47 10.56 -24.88
N ASP A 42 1.86 10.48 -23.69
CA ASP A 42 0.63 11.21 -23.35
C ASP A 42 0.86 12.39 -22.41
N GLY A 43 2.11 12.64 -21.98
CA GLY A 43 2.42 13.67 -20.99
C GLY A 43 1.93 15.08 -21.36
N GLU A 44 2.07 15.49 -22.62
CA GLU A 44 1.56 16.78 -23.10
C GLU A 44 0.03 16.79 -23.23
N SER A 45 -0.55 15.68 -23.68
CA SER A 45 -2.00 15.50 -23.82
C SER A 45 -2.70 15.65 -22.46
N ILE A 46 -2.12 15.08 -21.40
CA ILE A 46 -2.64 15.19 -20.04
C ILE A 46 -2.60 16.65 -19.55
N VAL A 47 -1.48 17.35 -19.76
CA VAL A 47 -1.36 18.76 -19.37
C VAL A 47 -2.39 19.61 -20.10
N ARG A 48 -2.56 19.40 -21.41
CA ARG A 48 -3.55 20.11 -22.22
C ARG A 48 -4.97 19.83 -21.74
N TYR A 49 -5.29 18.58 -21.41
CA TYR A 49 -6.58 18.24 -20.84
C TYR A 49 -6.83 18.98 -19.53
N CYS A 50 -5.85 19.02 -18.62
CA CYS A 50 -5.96 19.79 -17.38
C CYS A 50 -6.14 21.30 -17.62
N GLN A 51 -5.50 21.86 -18.66
CA GLN A 51 -5.69 23.28 -19.03
C GLN A 51 -7.14 23.57 -19.47
N THR A 52 -7.81 22.64 -20.16
CA THR A 52 -9.23 22.81 -20.55
C THR A 52 -10.20 22.85 -19.38
N LEU A 53 -9.79 22.36 -18.21
CA LEU A 53 -10.59 22.43 -16.97
C LEU A 53 -10.46 23.80 -16.28
N LEU A 54 -9.53 24.65 -16.71
CA LEU A 54 -9.39 26.00 -16.19
C LEU A 54 -10.52 26.91 -16.70
N PRO A 55 -10.86 27.97 -15.94
CA PRO A 55 -11.64 29.08 -16.48
C PRO A 55 -11.03 29.60 -17.79
N GLN A 56 -11.89 29.95 -18.75
CA GLN A 56 -11.49 30.33 -20.10
C GLN A 56 -10.42 31.44 -20.10
N SER A 57 -10.53 32.43 -19.22
CA SER A 57 -9.54 33.51 -19.08
C SER A 57 -8.13 33.03 -18.72
N LEU A 58 -8.01 32.00 -17.87
CA LEU A 58 -6.72 31.42 -17.49
C LEU A 58 -6.16 30.49 -18.57
N ASN A 59 -7.04 29.79 -19.29
CA ASN A 59 -6.65 28.97 -20.43
C ASN A 59 -6.10 29.84 -21.58
N ASP A 60 -6.80 30.93 -21.91
CA ASP A 60 -6.33 31.89 -22.91
C ASP A 60 -5.01 32.54 -22.48
N TYR A 61 -4.87 32.86 -21.20
CA TYR A 61 -3.61 33.37 -20.64
C TYR A 61 -2.46 32.35 -20.71
N ALA A 62 -2.72 31.05 -20.58
CA ALA A 62 -1.70 30.00 -20.73
C ALA A 62 -1.18 29.87 -22.17
N HIS A 63 -1.96 30.30 -23.16
CA HIS A 63 -1.63 30.26 -24.60
C HIS A 63 -1.21 31.62 -25.17
N ALA A 64 -1.28 32.68 -24.38
CA ALA A 64 -0.84 34.01 -24.78
C ALA A 64 0.67 34.06 -25.02
N GLN A 65 1.12 35.05 -25.80
CA GLN A 65 2.54 35.34 -25.95
C GLN A 65 2.99 36.32 -24.87
N GLY A 66 4.11 36.02 -24.21
CA GLY A 66 4.72 36.89 -23.20
C GLY A 66 5.43 36.12 -22.09
N PHE A 67 6.37 36.81 -21.42
CA PHE A 67 7.17 36.22 -20.35
C PHE A 67 6.29 35.66 -19.21
N PHE A 68 5.37 36.45 -18.67
CA PHE A 68 4.52 36.03 -17.55
C PHE A 68 3.53 34.91 -17.90
N SER A 69 3.04 34.88 -19.14
CA SER A 69 2.20 33.80 -19.66
C SER A 69 2.99 32.49 -19.78
N SER A 70 4.23 32.56 -20.31
CA SER A 70 5.12 31.40 -20.41
C SER A 70 5.50 30.84 -19.03
N VAL A 71 5.78 31.71 -18.06
CA VAL A 71 6.04 31.32 -16.67
C VAL A 71 4.81 30.63 -16.07
N PHE A 72 3.61 31.18 -16.28
CA PHE A 72 2.36 30.57 -15.80
C PHE A 72 2.14 29.17 -16.39
N ALA A 73 2.28 29.01 -17.72
CA ALA A 73 2.12 27.72 -18.38
C ALA A 73 3.14 26.69 -17.87
N TRP A 74 4.39 27.11 -17.63
CA TRP A 74 5.42 26.24 -17.07
C TRP A 74 5.09 25.81 -15.62
N VAL A 75 4.67 26.75 -14.76
CA VAL A 75 4.25 26.44 -13.38
C VAL A 75 3.04 25.50 -13.38
N PHE A 76 2.05 25.77 -14.23
CA PHE A 76 0.86 24.92 -14.35
C PHE A 76 1.24 23.49 -14.76
N LYS A 77 2.10 23.35 -15.78
CA LYS A 77 2.63 22.06 -16.22
C LYS A 77 3.37 21.32 -15.11
N ALA A 78 4.22 22.03 -14.36
CA ALA A 78 4.92 21.45 -13.21
C ALA A 78 3.94 20.97 -12.12
N LEU A 79 2.89 21.74 -11.83
CA LEU A 79 1.84 21.36 -10.88
C LEU A 79 1.06 20.13 -11.34
N VAL A 80 0.72 20.03 -12.63
CA VAL A 80 0.05 18.86 -13.20
C VAL A 80 0.92 17.62 -13.04
N TYR A 81 2.19 17.67 -13.43
CA TYR A 81 3.09 16.52 -13.24
C TYR A 81 3.31 16.16 -11.77
N PHE A 82 3.41 17.16 -10.90
CA PHE A 82 3.50 16.94 -9.45
C PHE A 82 2.25 16.24 -8.90
N LEU A 83 1.06 16.67 -9.31
CA LEU A 83 -0.20 16.05 -8.94
C LEU A 83 -0.27 14.59 -9.42
N ILE A 84 0.10 14.34 -10.68
CA ILE A 84 0.07 12.99 -11.24
C ILE A 84 1.08 12.09 -10.52
N PHE A 85 2.29 12.59 -10.26
CA PHE A 85 3.30 11.86 -9.49
C PHE A 85 2.76 11.44 -8.12
N TRP A 86 2.04 12.34 -7.42
CA TRP A 86 1.35 12.02 -6.17
C TRP A 86 0.26 10.96 -6.33
N ILE A 87 -0.55 11.05 -7.38
CA ILE A 87 -1.59 10.04 -7.67
C ILE A 87 -0.94 8.66 -7.89
N VAL A 88 0.19 8.59 -8.62
CA VAL A 88 0.91 7.34 -8.86
C VAL A 88 1.44 6.75 -7.56
N ILE A 89 2.04 7.54 -6.67
CA ILE A 89 2.50 7.08 -5.34
C ILE A 89 1.32 6.57 -4.50
N PHE A 90 0.19 7.28 -4.52
CA PHE A 90 -0.99 6.87 -3.76
C PHE A 90 -1.58 5.57 -4.31
N LEU A 91 -1.68 5.45 -5.63
CA LEU A 91 -2.18 4.25 -6.29
C LEU A 91 -1.25 3.06 -6.08
N SER A 92 0.07 3.27 -6.02
CA SER A 92 1.04 2.19 -5.76
C SER A 92 0.86 1.58 -4.37
N LEU A 93 0.44 2.34 -3.36
CA LEU A 93 0.12 1.79 -2.02
C LEU A 93 -0.95 0.70 -2.12
N VAL A 94 -2.01 0.96 -2.88
CA VAL A 94 -3.15 0.05 -3.05
C VAL A 94 -2.77 -1.12 -3.96
N ILE A 95 -2.10 -0.84 -5.08
CA ILE A 95 -1.66 -1.87 -6.04
C ILE A 95 -0.68 -2.84 -5.36
N ASN A 96 0.25 -2.36 -4.54
CA ASN A 96 1.20 -3.25 -3.88
C ASN A 96 0.49 -4.24 -2.94
N ILE A 97 -0.50 -3.78 -2.15
CA ILE A 97 -1.32 -4.67 -1.32
C ILE A 97 -2.12 -5.67 -2.17
N PHE A 98 -2.58 -5.26 -3.36
CA PHE A 98 -3.23 -6.19 -4.28
C PHE A 98 -2.26 -7.25 -4.80
N VAL A 99 -1.08 -6.83 -5.25
CA VAL A 99 -0.04 -7.72 -5.78
C VAL A 99 0.46 -8.69 -4.68
N SER A 100 0.44 -8.27 -3.41
CA SER A 100 0.86 -9.14 -2.30
C SER A 100 0.03 -10.40 -2.18
N ILE A 101 -1.24 -10.37 -2.53
CA ILE A 101 -2.13 -11.55 -2.51
C ILE A 101 -1.53 -12.71 -3.33
N PHE A 102 -0.83 -12.42 -4.41
CA PHE A 102 -0.25 -13.44 -5.28
C PHE A 102 1.05 -14.03 -4.75
N TYR A 103 1.89 -13.21 -4.09
CA TYR A 103 3.16 -13.69 -3.55
C TYR A 103 3.09 -14.10 -2.07
N THR A 104 2.04 -13.75 -1.33
CA THR A 104 1.84 -14.15 0.08
C THR A 104 1.99 -15.66 0.26
N PRO A 105 1.38 -16.55 -0.54
CA PRO A 105 1.57 -17.99 -0.41
C PRO A 105 3.04 -18.43 -0.56
N LEU A 106 3.78 -17.78 -1.47
CA LEU A 106 5.21 -18.04 -1.66
C LEU A 106 6.04 -17.61 -0.45
N VAL A 107 5.72 -16.46 0.14
CA VAL A 107 6.38 -15.94 1.35
C VAL A 107 6.09 -16.84 2.55
N VAL A 108 4.83 -17.22 2.75
CA VAL A 108 4.41 -18.12 3.83
C VAL A 108 5.10 -19.47 3.72
N SER A 109 5.10 -20.08 2.53
CA SER A 109 5.78 -21.36 2.28
C SER A 109 7.29 -21.27 2.52
N TYR A 110 7.94 -20.20 2.05
CA TYR A 110 9.38 -19.97 2.26
C TYR A 110 9.73 -19.85 3.75
N LEU A 111 8.98 -19.04 4.51
CA LEU A 111 9.24 -18.86 5.95
C LEU A 111 8.89 -20.11 6.76
N HIS A 112 7.83 -20.82 6.37
CA HIS A 112 7.47 -22.10 6.97
C HIS A 112 8.62 -23.10 6.85
N GLN A 113 9.12 -23.34 5.64
CA GLN A 113 10.24 -24.26 5.41
C GLN A 113 11.53 -23.83 6.14
N LYS A 114 11.81 -22.52 6.19
CA LYS A 114 13.07 -22.01 6.74
C LYS A 114 13.09 -21.92 8.27
N TYR A 115 11.97 -21.58 8.91
CA TYR A 115 11.95 -21.25 10.35
C TYR A 115 10.86 -21.95 11.17
N TYR A 116 9.78 -22.42 10.54
CA TYR A 116 8.59 -22.89 11.25
C TYR A 116 8.06 -24.22 10.73
N SER A 117 8.95 -25.10 10.26
CA SER A 117 8.58 -26.36 9.61
C SER A 117 7.76 -27.29 10.52
N HIS A 118 7.87 -27.11 11.84
CA HIS A 118 7.11 -27.83 12.87
C HIS A 118 5.67 -27.32 13.05
N VAL A 119 5.33 -26.14 12.54
CA VAL A 119 3.99 -25.56 12.67
C VAL A 119 3.07 -26.13 11.59
N VAL A 120 1.91 -26.67 11.99
CA VAL A 120 0.92 -27.20 11.04
C VAL A 120 0.17 -26.05 10.36
N LEU A 121 0.09 -26.07 9.03
CA LEU A 121 -0.71 -25.13 8.23
C LEU A 121 -2.12 -25.69 8.05
N GLU A 122 -3.16 -24.89 8.33
CA GLU A 122 -4.56 -25.33 8.25
C GLU A 122 -5.37 -24.65 7.13
N GLU A 123 -4.84 -23.56 6.56
CA GLU A 123 -5.35 -22.82 5.40
C GLU A 123 -6.88 -22.75 5.22
N PHE A 124 -7.51 -21.61 5.53
CA PHE A 124 -8.96 -21.41 5.26
C PHE A 124 -9.27 -20.56 4.03
N GLY A 125 -8.27 -19.93 3.41
CA GLY A 125 -8.46 -18.97 2.31
C GLY A 125 -7.81 -19.43 1.01
N SER A 126 -8.46 -19.12 -0.11
CA SER A 126 -7.87 -19.19 -1.45
C SER A 126 -7.51 -17.80 -1.96
N ILE A 127 -6.70 -17.72 -3.02
CA ILE A 127 -6.39 -16.44 -3.71
C ILE A 127 -7.69 -15.69 -4.08
N LEU A 128 -8.71 -16.43 -4.55
CA LEU A 128 -10.01 -15.83 -4.88
C LEU A 128 -10.73 -15.26 -3.66
N PHE A 129 -10.62 -15.92 -2.50
CA PHE A 129 -11.14 -15.41 -1.23
C PHE A 129 -10.44 -14.10 -0.84
N SER A 130 -9.10 -14.06 -0.90
CA SER A 130 -8.32 -12.84 -0.63
C SER A 130 -8.66 -11.70 -1.60
N ILE A 131 -8.82 -11.97 -2.90
CA ILE A 131 -9.23 -10.95 -3.89
C ILE A 131 -10.61 -10.38 -3.57
N LYS A 132 -11.59 -11.24 -3.27
CA LYS A 132 -12.95 -10.78 -2.91
C LYS A 132 -12.93 -9.91 -1.65
N TYR A 133 -12.14 -10.31 -0.65
CA TYR A 133 -11.99 -9.52 0.57
C TYR A 133 -11.29 -8.18 0.30
N PHE A 134 -10.22 -8.18 -0.50
CA PHE A 134 -9.51 -6.98 -0.93
C PHE A 134 -10.47 -6.00 -1.60
N LEU A 135 -11.26 -6.45 -2.58
CA LEU A 135 -12.22 -5.61 -3.31
C LEU A 135 -13.27 -5.01 -2.36
N LYS A 136 -13.80 -5.83 -1.42
CA LYS A 136 -14.74 -5.34 -0.40
C LYS A 136 -14.09 -4.28 0.50
N SER A 137 -12.86 -4.51 0.96
CA SER A 137 -12.15 -3.57 1.82
C SER A 137 -11.75 -2.31 1.07
N LEU A 138 -11.43 -2.42 -0.22
CA LEU A 138 -11.11 -1.29 -1.10
C LEU A 138 -12.35 -0.40 -1.28
N LEU A 139 -13.50 -1.00 -1.58
CA LEU A 139 -14.75 -0.26 -1.69
C LEU A 139 -15.10 0.49 -0.40
N PHE A 140 -14.92 -0.16 0.76
CA PHE A 140 -15.14 0.47 2.05
C PHE A 140 -14.16 1.62 2.32
N MET A 141 -12.89 1.44 1.95
CA MET A 141 -11.87 2.49 2.05
C MET A 141 -12.24 3.70 1.17
N LEU A 142 -12.62 3.46 -0.09
CA LEU A 142 -13.02 4.51 -1.03
C LEU A 142 -14.28 5.26 -0.58
N LEU A 143 -15.26 4.56 -0.01
CA LEU A 143 -16.46 5.17 0.56
C LEU A 143 -16.10 6.09 1.73
N LEU A 144 -15.27 5.62 2.67
CA LEU A 144 -14.79 6.44 3.78
C LEU A 144 -13.96 7.64 3.31
N MET A 145 -13.12 7.46 2.29
CA MET A 145 -12.38 8.56 1.66
C MET A 145 -13.32 9.61 1.08
N ALA A 146 -14.34 9.20 0.34
CA ALA A 146 -15.32 10.11 -0.25
C ALA A 146 -16.09 10.90 0.81
N VAL A 147 -16.44 10.25 1.94
CA VAL A 147 -17.08 10.92 3.09
C VAL A 147 -16.14 11.93 3.77
N LEU A 148 -14.83 11.67 3.76
CA LEU A 148 -13.83 12.57 4.32
C LEU A 148 -13.49 13.76 3.39
N THR A 149 -13.78 13.65 2.09
CA THR A 149 -13.46 14.69 1.09
C THR A 149 -13.96 16.10 1.45
N PRO A 150 -15.22 16.31 1.88
CA PRO A 150 -15.73 17.64 2.23
C PRO A 150 -14.95 18.31 3.38
N PHE A 151 -14.34 17.53 4.26
CA PHE A 151 -13.61 18.05 5.42
C PHE A 151 -12.26 18.68 5.02
N TYR A 152 -11.69 18.35 3.86
CA TYR A 152 -10.44 18.98 3.39
C TYR A 152 -10.62 20.45 3.03
N SER A 153 -11.83 20.86 2.64
CA SER A 153 -12.13 22.24 2.25
C SER A 153 -12.23 23.20 3.44
N ILE A 154 -12.27 22.70 4.67
CA ILE A 154 -12.40 23.51 5.88
C ILE A 154 -10.99 23.83 6.44
N PRO A 155 -10.60 25.11 6.57
CA PRO A 155 -9.31 25.49 7.15
C PRO A 155 -9.10 24.89 8.55
N PHE A 156 -7.87 24.52 8.90
CA PHE A 156 -7.47 23.76 10.11
C PHE A 156 -8.03 22.34 10.23
N ILE A 157 -9.30 22.10 9.88
CA ILE A 157 -9.91 20.76 9.80
C ILE A 157 -9.29 19.94 8.66
N GLY A 158 -8.85 20.58 7.58
CA GLY A 158 -8.18 19.90 6.47
C GLY A 158 -6.87 19.20 6.86
N ILE A 159 -6.14 19.72 7.85
CA ILE A 159 -4.95 19.03 8.41
C ILE A 159 -5.37 17.73 9.10
N PHE A 160 -6.47 17.77 9.86
CA PHE A 160 -7.06 16.56 10.44
C PHE A 160 -7.60 15.61 9.36
N GLY A 161 -8.13 16.13 8.25
CA GLY A 161 -8.57 15.33 7.09
C GLY A 161 -7.45 14.42 6.55
N VAL A 162 -6.24 14.96 6.37
CA VAL A 162 -5.08 14.17 5.90
C VAL A 162 -4.71 13.08 6.91
N PHE A 163 -4.77 13.40 8.20
CA PHE A 163 -4.54 12.43 9.27
C PHE A 163 -5.60 11.31 9.28
N PHE A 164 -6.88 11.66 9.13
CA PHE A 164 -7.97 10.68 9.03
C PHE A 164 -7.85 9.81 7.79
N SER A 165 -7.40 10.36 6.66
CA SER A 165 -7.12 9.58 5.45
C SER A 165 -6.07 8.51 5.67
N THR A 166 -4.98 8.89 6.33
CA THR A 166 -3.90 7.98 6.69
C THR A 166 -4.39 6.86 7.61
N ILE A 167 -5.31 7.17 8.55
CA ILE A 167 -5.92 6.16 9.43
C ILE A 167 -6.75 5.16 8.62
N VAL A 168 -7.60 5.64 7.73
CA VAL A 168 -8.46 4.77 6.91
C VAL A 168 -7.60 3.86 6.02
N HIS A 169 -6.54 4.38 5.42
CA HIS A 169 -5.59 3.58 4.65
C HIS A 169 -4.86 2.55 5.54
N PHE A 170 -4.43 2.93 6.75
CA PHE A 170 -3.86 1.99 7.71
C PHE A 170 -4.83 0.86 8.07
N LEU A 171 -6.13 1.16 8.28
CA LEU A 171 -7.13 0.14 8.55
C LEU A 171 -7.32 -0.80 7.36
N PHE A 172 -7.32 -0.27 6.14
CA PHE A 172 -7.34 -1.06 4.91
C PHE A 172 -6.14 -2.01 4.82
N PHE A 173 -4.92 -1.49 5.01
CA PHE A 173 -3.69 -2.28 5.06
C PHE A 173 -3.77 -3.39 6.11
N LYS A 174 -4.06 -3.01 7.37
CA LYS A 174 -4.10 -3.93 8.51
C LYS A 174 -5.10 -5.05 8.25
N ASN A 175 -6.33 -4.73 7.86
CA ASN A 175 -7.36 -5.74 7.69
C ASN A 175 -7.06 -6.67 6.51
N THR A 176 -6.62 -6.11 5.39
CA THR A 176 -6.42 -6.86 4.15
C THR A 176 -5.20 -7.77 4.22
N MET A 177 -4.02 -7.24 4.57
CA MET A 177 -2.81 -8.05 4.68
C MET A 177 -2.91 -9.10 5.78
N SER A 178 -3.49 -8.74 6.91
CA SER A 178 -3.56 -9.68 8.03
C SER A 178 -4.50 -10.83 7.72
N LEU A 179 -5.61 -10.59 7.02
CA LEU A 179 -6.50 -11.66 6.60
C LEU A 179 -5.83 -12.53 5.54
N ASP A 180 -5.22 -11.93 4.53
CA ASP A 180 -4.54 -12.65 3.46
C ASP A 180 -3.49 -13.63 4.03
N ILE A 181 -2.58 -13.12 4.86
CA ILE A 181 -1.53 -13.92 5.50
C ILE A 181 -2.12 -14.96 6.47
N ALA A 182 -3.05 -14.56 7.33
CA ALA A 182 -3.62 -15.49 8.31
C ALA A 182 -4.44 -16.59 7.64
N SER A 183 -5.07 -16.32 6.50
CA SER A 183 -5.84 -17.30 5.75
C SER A 183 -4.98 -18.42 5.17
N ALA A 184 -3.68 -18.17 5.00
CA ALA A 184 -2.67 -19.15 4.59
C ALA A 184 -2.02 -19.90 5.78
N ILE A 185 -2.30 -19.51 7.04
CA ILE A 185 -1.62 -20.06 8.23
C ILE A 185 -2.60 -20.76 9.17
N PHE A 186 -3.73 -20.14 9.48
CA PHE A 186 -4.68 -20.61 10.50
C PHE A 186 -5.90 -21.26 9.85
N ASN A 187 -6.73 -21.91 10.69
CA ASN A 187 -8.14 -22.08 10.39
C ASN A 187 -8.95 -20.80 10.77
N HIS A 188 -10.18 -20.68 10.24
CA HIS A 188 -10.97 -19.45 10.43
C HIS A 188 -11.31 -19.18 11.90
N GLN A 189 -11.58 -20.21 12.70
CA GLN A 189 -11.97 -20.05 14.11
C GLN A 189 -10.79 -19.62 14.99
N SER A 190 -9.63 -20.24 14.82
CA SER A 190 -8.38 -19.89 15.50
C SER A 190 -7.98 -18.47 15.18
N TYR A 191 -8.08 -18.03 13.91
CA TYR A 191 -7.81 -16.64 13.56
C TYR A 191 -8.70 -15.63 14.29
N GLN A 192 -10.00 -15.90 14.37
CA GLN A 192 -10.95 -15.02 15.07
C GLN A 192 -10.67 -14.96 16.58
N ASN A 193 -10.29 -16.09 17.20
CA ASN A 193 -9.94 -16.15 18.61
C ASN A 193 -8.64 -15.40 18.89
N LEU A 194 -7.61 -15.60 18.08
CA LEU A 194 -6.33 -14.92 18.16
C LEU A 194 -6.49 -13.40 18.04
N LEU A 195 -7.31 -12.93 17.09
CA LEU A 195 -7.60 -11.50 16.94
C LEU A 195 -8.29 -10.91 18.18
N LYS A 196 -9.19 -11.65 18.83
CA LYS A 196 -9.84 -11.20 20.07
C LYS A 196 -8.85 -11.14 21.22
N GLN A 197 -8.02 -12.18 21.40
CA GLN A 197 -7.06 -12.30 22.50
C GLN A 197 -5.88 -11.33 22.36
N HIS A 198 -5.44 -11.03 21.14
CA HIS A 198 -4.25 -10.23 20.87
C HIS A 198 -4.52 -8.91 20.13
N ARG A 199 -5.77 -8.43 20.14
CA ARG A 199 -6.23 -7.23 19.40
C ARG A 199 -5.27 -6.04 19.47
N LEU A 200 -4.91 -5.62 20.68
CA LEU A 200 -4.05 -4.44 20.89
C LEU A 200 -2.60 -4.69 20.43
N LYS A 201 -2.07 -5.89 20.67
CA LYS A 201 -0.72 -6.26 20.23
C LYS A 201 -0.63 -6.32 18.71
N HIS A 202 -1.63 -6.93 18.06
CA HIS A 202 -1.74 -7.01 16.61
C HIS A 202 -1.89 -5.62 15.97
N TYR A 203 -2.72 -4.76 16.55
CA TYR A 203 -2.87 -3.38 16.09
C TYR A 203 -1.54 -2.62 16.13
N ARG A 204 -0.82 -2.66 17.26
CA ARG A 204 0.48 -1.99 17.43
C ARG A 204 1.55 -2.53 16.50
N PHE A 205 1.59 -3.86 16.31
CA PHE A 205 2.56 -4.48 15.41
C PHE A 205 2.28 -4.17 13.94
N SER A 206 1.00 -4.22 13.53
CA SER A 206 0.60 -3.83 12.18
C SER A 206 0.87 -2.36 11.91
N PHE A 207 0.66 -1.49 12.90
CA PHE A 207 1.01 -0.07 12.80
C PHE A 207 2.51 0.12 12.60
N PHE A 208 3.35 -0.62 13.35
CA PHE A 208 4.79 -0.60 13.15
C PHE A 208 5.20 -1.05 11.74
N CYS A 209 4.56 -2.09 11.20
CA CYS A 209 4.78 -2.53 9.82
C CYS A 209 4.35 -1.44 8.81
N TYR A 210 3.22 -0.78 9.06
CA TYR A 210 2.67 0.26 8.20
C TYR A 210 3.56 1.50 8.07
N LEU A 211 4.35 1.85 9.09
CA LEU A 211 5.27 2.99 9.04
C LEU A 211 6.24 2.92 7.86
N PHE A 212 6.61 1.72 7.43
CA PHE A 212 7.47 1.53 6.25
C PHE A 212 6.80 2.00 4.93
N SER A 213 5.47 1.90 4.81
CA SER A 213 4.74 2.42 3.64
C SER A 213 4.69 3.94 3.59
N LEU A 214 4.94 4.63 4.71
CA LEU A 214 4.96 6.10 4.74
C LEU A 214 6.25 6.70 4.18
N ILE A 215 7.26 5.86 3.92
CA ILE A 215 8.53 6.28 3.31
C ILE A 215 8.37 6.18 1.79
N PRO A 216 8.33 7.29 1.02
CA PRO A 216 7.86 7.30 -0.36
C PRO A 216 8.56 6.30 -1.29
N PHE A 217 9.90 6.31 -1.34
CA PHE A 217 10.67 5.41 -2.22
C PHE A 217 10.75 3.99 -1.67
N PHE A 218 10.74 3.84 -0.35
CA PHE A 218 10.75 2.52 0.28
C PHE A 218 9.40 1.81 0.14
N ASN A 219 8.31 2.58 -0.04
CA ASN A 219 6.95 2.06 -0.18
C ASN A 219 6.80 1.02 -1.31
N PHE A 220 7.54 1.20 -2.42
CA PHE A 220 7.58 0.22 -3.51
C PHE A 220 8.02 -1.17 -3.03
N PHE A 221 8.87 -1.21 -2.01
CA PHE A 221 9.39 -2.44 -1.44
C PHE A 221 8.74 -2.83 -0.11
N ALA A 222 8.12 -1.87 0.57
CA ALA A 222 7.62 -1.99 1.93
C ALA A 222 6.62 -3.13 2.07
N THR A 223 5.76 -3.33 1.06
CA THR A 223 4.72 -4.36 1.07
C THR A 223 5.29 -5.77 1.23
N LEU A 224 6.41 -6.10 0.58
CA LEU A 224 7.06 -7.40 0.77
C LEU A 224 7.65 -7.55 2.17
N LEU A 225 8.35 -6.52 2.67
CA LEU A 225 8.88 -6.52 4.03
C LEU A 225 7.75 -6.66 5.06
N GLN A 226 6.64 -5.97 4.86
CA GLN A 226 5.43 -6.04 5.70
C GLN A 226 4.83 -7.45 5.70
N THR A 227 4.74 -8.10 4.53
CA THR A 227 4.30 -9.49 4.43
C THR A 227 5.21 -10.43 5.21
N LEU A 228 6.54 -10.29 5.08
CA LEU A 228 7.51 -11.08 5.85
C LEU A 228 7.35 -10.88 7.36
N MET A 229 7.27 -9.63 7.80
CA MET A 229 7.12 -9.28 9.22
C MET A 229 5.82 -9.80 9.83
N LEU A 230 4.69 -9.62 9.13
CA LEU A 230 3.38 -10.11 9.58
C LEU A 230 3.33 -11.64 9.57
N THR A 231 3.96 -12.29 8.60
CA THR A 231 4.04 -13.76 8.53
C THR A 231 4.82 -14.33 9.71
N HIS A 232 6.01 -13.79 10.03
CA HIS A 232 6.75 -14.15 11.24
C HIS A 232 5.92 -13.93 12.52
N TYR A 233 5.23 -12.78 12.60
CA TYR A 233 4.37 -12.47 13.73
C TYR A 233 3.27 -13.52 13.92
N PHE A 234 2.60 -13.92 12.83
CA PHE A 234 1.54 -14.92 12.87
C PHE A 234 2.06 -16.32 13.21
N PHE A 235 3.20 -16.74 12.66
CA PHE A 235 3.81 -18.02 13.04
C PHE A 235 4.17 -18.09 14.53
N ILE A 236 4.77 -17.03 15.07
CA ILE A 236 5.14 -16.95 16.50
C ILE A 236 3.90 -16.97 17.39
N LEU A 237 2.78 -16.41 16.95
CA LEU A 237 1.54 -16.52 17.70
C LEU A 237 0.96 -17.93 17.64
N LYS A 238 0.96 -18.56 16.46
CA LYS A 238 0.48 -19.94 16.30
C LYS A 238 1.27 -20.92 17.17
N GLU A 239 2.58 -20.77 17.22
CA GLU A 239 3.48 -21.59 18.06
C GLU A 239 3.21 -21.46 19.56
N LYS A 240 2.62 -20.35 20.02
CA LYS A 240 2.27 -20.16 21.45
C LYS A 240 0.90 -20.71 21.82
N GLU A 241 0.06 -21.02 20.83
CA GLU A 241 -1.26 -21.62 21.02
C GLU A 241 -1.21 -23.16 20.90
N CYS A 242 -0.14 -23.71 20.31
CA CYS A 242 0.20 -25.13 20.34
C CYS A 242 0.94 -25.51 21.64
#